data_AF-A0A7V3JPD9-F1
#
_entry.id   AF-A0A7V3JPD9-F1
#
_cell.length_a   1.000
_cell.length_b   1.000
_cell.length_c   1.000
_cell.angle_alpha   90.00
_cell.angle_beta   90.00
_cell.angle_gamma   90.00
#
_symmetry.space_group_name_H-M   'P 1'
#
loop_
_entity.id
_entity.type
_entity.pdbx_description
1 polymer ?
#
loop_
_entity_poly.entity_id
_entity_poly.type
_entity_poly.pdbx_seq_one_letter_code
_entity_poly.pdbx_strand_id
1 'polypeptide(L)'
;MTTQSKYVLGIDLGTTNSVLAYTRLDAEQPCVEVFRVPQLVAAGTVEARGLLPSFLYLAAAEEANAGALDLPWAKRRDFAVGEYARRQSAEMPQRTVSGAKSWLCYARVDRRQPILPWQAPDDVPKVSPLVASQRYLEHLVAAWESAFPDAPVARQKVVLTVPASFDASARELTREAALAAGLPEDLVLLEEPQAALYAWLADRGERWRRLLKVGDCLLVCDVGGGTTDLTLVSVAEENGQLYLERRAVGNHLLIGGDNMDLALAHATAALFAEKGIRLDPWQSVALWHACREAKEVLLGPDAPDQHPVSILGRGARLIAKTISVPLARTKVQEVIVDGFFPMCKITDKPARRRVSGFLELGLPFETDTAITRHVAAFLTAHGDTAGPVRPTHVLFNGGVFKAEVLRRRLLEVLAAWFGAKEAPKVLEGKPDLDFAVARGAAYYGWTKRHGGVRIRGGTARSYYVGVETAGPAIPGAPRPLRALCVVPFGMEEGTETDVPSEEIGLIVGEPAVFRFFSSSVRKQD
;
A
#
# COMPACT_ATOMS: atom_id res chain seq x y z
N MET A 1 -16.42 8.23 -35.14
CA MET A 1 -16.13 9.32 -34.18
C MET A 1 -15.35 8.72 -33.03
N THR A 2 -14.02 8.86 -33.02
CA THR A 2 -13.17 8.48 -31.89
C THR A 2 -13.56 9.36 -30.71
N THR A 3 -14.29 8.81 -29.74
CA THR A 3 -14.67 9.54 -28.52
C THR A 3 -13.40 9.86 -27.75
N GLN A 4 -12.97 11.13 -27.81
CA GLN A 4 -11.81 11.63 -27.07
C GLN A 4 -12.09 11.54 -25.56
N SER A 5 -11.12 11.05 -24.79
CA SER A 5 -11.20 10.99 -23.32
C SER A 5 -11.45 12.38 -22.76
N LYS A 6 -12.46 12.50 -21.87
CA LYS A 6 -12.85 13.77 -21.22
C LYS A 6 -12.08 13.97 -19.91
N TYR A 7 -11.79 12.89 -19.21
CA TYR A 7 -11.17 12.92 -17.89
C TYR A 7 -9.90 12.07 -17.82
N VAL A 8 -9.05 12.44 -16.87
CA VAL A 8 -8.06 11.53 -16.28
C VAL A 8 -8.61 11.08 -14.94
N LEU A 9 -8.65 9.78 -14.70
CA LEU A 9 -9.00 9.17 -13.43
C LEU A 9 -7.72 8.66 -12.75
N GLY A 10 -7.44 9.16 -11.56
CA GLY A 10 -6.39 8.65 -10.68
C GLY A 10 -7.02 7.76 -9.61
N ILE A 11 -6.63 6.50 -9.56
CA ILE A 11 -7.16 5.51 -8.61
C ILE A 11 -6.05 5.07 -7.68
N ASP A 12 -6.25 5.30 -6.40
CA ASP A 12 -5.49 4.66 -5.34
C ASP A 12 -6.23 3.40 -4.87
N LEU A 13 -5.68 2.22 -5.17
CA LEU A 13 -6.21 0.94 -4.68
C LEU A 13 -5.46 0.55 -3.41
N GLY A 14 -5.67 1.21 -2.28
CA GLY A 14 -4.90 0.95 -1.06
C GLY A 14 -5.33 -0.31 -0.31
N THR A 15 -4.47 -0.77 0.62
CA THR A 15 -4.71 -1.99 1.42
C THR A 15 -5.94 -1.88 2.34
N THR A 16 -6.20 -0.68 2.87
CA THR A 16 -7.31 -0.43 3.81
C THR A 16 -8.36 0.50 3.23
N ASN A 17 -7.97 1.45 2.39
CA ASN A 17 -8.86 2.38 1.73
C ASN A 17 -8.46 2.54 0.27
N SER A 18 -9.44 2.74 -0.60
CA SER A 18 -9.28 3.11 -1.98
C SER A 18 -9.87 4.50 -2.23
N VAL A 19 -9.31 5.23 -3.18
CA VAL A 19 -9.73 6.60 -3.54
C VAL A 19 -9.76 6.73 -5.06
N LEU A 20 -10.79 7.41 -5.56
CA LEU A 20 -10.84 7.85 -6.94
C LEU A 20 -10.77 9.38 -6.97
N ALA A 21 -9.82 9.91 -7.72
CA ALA A 21 -9.72 11.33 -8.05
C ALA A 21 -9.80 11.51 -9.56
N TYR A 22 -10.21 12.69 -10.01
CA TYR A 22 -10.29 12.98 -11.43
C TYR A 22 -9.95 14.43 -11.73
N THR A 23 -9.56 14.69 -12.96
CA THR A 23 -9.42 16.05 -13.51
C THR A 23 -9.86 16.04 -14.96
N ARG A 24 -10.37 17.19 -15.43
CA ARG A 24 -10.69 17.38 -16.84
C ARG A 24 -9.41 17.36 -17.68
N LEU A 25 -9.43 16.59 -18.76
CA LEU A 25 -8.29 16.44 -19.65
C LEU A 25 -8.17 17.59 -20.67
N ASP A 26 -9.20 18.44 -20.82
CA ASP A 26 -9.18 19.63 -21.66
C ASP A 26 -8.92 20.93 -20.88
N ALA A 27 -8.77 20.86 -19.56
CA ALA A 27 -8.50 22.03 -18.73
C ALA A 27 -7.03 22.47 -18.86
N GLU A 28 -6.81 23.76 -19.10
CA GLU A 28 -5.47 24.38 -19.19
C GLU A 28 -4.68 24.30 -17.88
N GLN A 29 -5.40 24.26 -16.74
CA GLN A 29 -4.83 24.05 -15.42
C GLN A 29 -5.47 22.82 -14.77
N PRO A 30 -4.69 22.02 -14.03
CA PRO A 30 -5.22 20.84 -13.39
C PRO A 30 -6.06 21.24 -12.18
N CYS A 31 -7.36 20.97 -12.24
CA CYS A 31 -8.25 21.03 -11.09
C CYS A 31 -8.59 19.59 -10.69
N VAL A 32 -7.77 19.03 -9.80
CA VAL A 32 -7.97 17.66 -9.34
C VAL A 32 -9.03 17.62 -8.25
N GLU A 33 -10.07 16.83 -8.47
CA GLU A 33 -11.19 16.63 -7.56
C GLU A 33 -11.16 15.19 -7.00
N VAL A 34 -11.55 15.03 -5.74
CA VAL A 34 -11.76 13.69 -5.16
C VAL A 34 -13.21 13.32 -5.39
N PHE A 35 -13.43 12.18 -6.07
CA PHE A 35 -14.76 11.66 -6.31
C PHE A 35 -15.36 11.12 -5.00
N ARG A 36 -16.59 11.52 -4.72
CA ARG A 36 -17.33 11.03 -3.55
C ARG A 36 -18.07 9.76 -3.92
N VAL A 37 -17.48 8.62 -3.60
CA VAL A 37 -17.98 7.28 -3.91
C VAL A 37 -19.24 6.97 -3.10
N PRO A 38 -20.43 6.80 -3.73
CA PRO A 38 -21.60 6.27 -3.06
C PRO A 38 -21.34 4.84 -2.60
N GLN A 39 -21.62 4.56 -1.34
CA GLN A 39 -21.42 3.25 -0.73
C GLN A 39 -22.39 3.04 0.43
N LEU A 40 -22.66 1.79 0.77
CA LEU A 40 -23.44 1.46 1.94
C LEU A 40 -22.67 1.85 3.20
N VAL A 41 -23.33 2.57 4.11
CA VAL A 41 -22.83 2.84 5.46
C VAL A 41 -23.61 2.09 6.53
N ALA A 42 -24.85 1.69 6.20
CA ALA A 42 -25.70 0.77 6.93
C ALA A 42 -26.56 0.00 5.92
N ALA A 43 -27.22 -1.07 6.36
CA ALA A 43 -28.14 -1.82 5.51
C ALA A 43 -29.21 -0.88 4.90
N GLY A 44 -29.32 -0.88 3.58
CA GLY A 44 -30.24 0.00 2.84
C GLY A 44 -29.89 1.50 2.81
N THR A 45 -28.81 1.94 3.48
CA THR A 45 -28.43 3.35 3.57
C THR A 45 -27.15 3.61 2.79
N VAL A 46 -27.26 4.42 1.73
CA VAL A 46 -26.14 4.80 0.86
C VAL A 46 -25.73 6.24 1.14
N GLU A 47 -24.44 6.47 1.37
CA GLU A 47 -23.86 7.81 1.48
C GLU A 47 -22.61 7.94 0.61
N ALA A 48 -22.36 9.15 0.11
CA ALA A 48 -21.17 9.46 -0.69
C ALA A 48 -20.01 9.92 0.20
N ARG A 49 -18.89 9.19 0.15
CA ARG A 49 -17.66 9.46 0.93
C ARG A 49 -16.45 9.58 0.00
N GLY A 50 -15.44 10.35 0.39
CA GLY A 50 -14.20 10.48 -0.40
C GLY A 50 -13.29 9.24 -0.32
N LEU A 51 -13.46 8.40 0.70
CA LEU A 51 -12.77 7.13 0.88
C LEU A 51 -13.74 5.98 0.65
N LEU A 52 -13.30 4.95 -0.07
CA LEU A 52 -13.96 3.65 -0.13
C LEU A 52 -13.10 2.64 0.64
N PRO A 53 -13.49 2.18 1.83
CA PRO A 53 -12.75 1.14 2.52
C PRO A 53 -12.57 -0.12 1.67
N SER A 54 -11.34 -0.64 1.59
CA SER A 54 -10.96 -1.85 0.85
C SER A 54 -11.34 -3.11 1.64
N PHE A 55 -12.62 -3.22 1.96
CA PHE A 55 -13.26 -4.31 2.68
C PHE A 55 -14.35 -4.93 1.82
N LEU A 56 -14.46 -6.25 1.85
CA LEU A 56 -15.50 -7.01 1.15
C LEU A 56 -16.23 -7.91 2.15
N TYR A 57 -17.52 -7.65 2.36
CA TYR A 57 -18.40 -8.48 3.17
C TYR A 57 -19.14 -9.47 2.28
N LEU A 58 -19.04 -10.77 2.59
CA LEU A 58 -19.70 -11.87 1.90
C LEU A 58 -20.95 -12.29 2.69
N ALA A 59 -22.11 -11.90 2.20
CA ALA A 59 -23.38 -12.03 2.90
C ALA A 59 -23.77 -13.49 3.10
N ALA A 60 -24.57 -13.76 4.14
CA ALA A 60 -25.33 -15.01 4.19
C ALA A 60 -26.43 -15.01 3.10
N ALA A 61 -26.86 -16.21 2.68
CA ALA A 61 -27.86 -16.33 1.62
C ALA A 61 -29.19 -15.65 1.99
N GLU A 62 -29.55 -15.66 3.28
CA GLU A 62 -30.75 -15.04 3.83
C GLU A 62 -30.68 -13.50 3.73
N GLU A 63 -29.50 -12.92 3.94
CA GLU A 63 -29.28 -11.46 3.87
C GLU A 63 -29.31 -10.94 2.43
N ALA A 64 -28.72 -11.69 1.49
CA ALA A 64 -28.69 -11.33 0.07
C ALA A 64 -30.10 -11.18 -0.53
N ASN A 65 -31.03 -12.01 -0.07
CA ASN A 65 -32.42 -12.02 -0.55
C ASN A 65 -33.28 -10.85 -0.01
N ALA A 66 -32.83 -10.19 1.06
CA ALA A 66 -33.57 -9.09 1.68
C ALA A 66 -33.36 -7.72 1.00
N GLY A 67 -32.45 -7.63 0.01
CA GLY A 67 -32.13 -6.36 -0.67
C GLY A 67 -31.38 -5.35 0.19
N ALA A 68 -30.92 -5.75 1.39
CA ALA A 68 -30.22 -4.90 2.35
C ALA A 68 -28.87 -4.37 1.82
N LEU A 69 -28.29 -5.06 0.84
CA LEU A 69 -26.99 -4.75 0.23
C LEU A 69 -27.08 -4.06 -1.13
N ASP A 70 -28.28 -3.63 -1.51
CA ASP A 70 -28.53 -2.99 -2.79
C ASP A 70 -27.82 -1.65 -2.91
N LEU A 71 -27.36 -1.35 -4.12
CA LEU A 71 -26.85 -0.05 -4.54
C LEU A 71 -27.73 0.53 -5.65
N PRO A 72 -27.57 1.81 -6.02
CA PRO A 72 -28.34 2.42 -7.11
C PRO A 72 -28.21 1.68 -8.45
N TRP A 73 -27.04 1.07 -8.70
CA TRP A 73 -26.72 0.38 -9.96
C TRP A 73 -26.80 -1.15 -9.89
N ALA A 74 -27.05 -1.75 -8.72
CA ALA A 74 -27.05 -3.20 -8.55
C ALA A 74 -28.00 -3.65 -7.43
N LYS A 75 -28.86 -4.63 -7.75
CA LYS A 75 -29.91 -5.16 -6.87
C LYS A 75 -29.65 -6.63 -6.53
N ARG A 76 -30.15 -7.08 -5.38
CA ARG A 76 -30.02 -8.46 -4.84
C ARG A 76 -28.57 -8.92 -4.76
N ARG A 77 -27.72 -8.08 -4.20
CA ARG A 77 -26.28 -8.36 -4.06
C ARG A 77 -26.03 -9.33 -2.91
N ASP A 78 -25.13 -10.27 -3.15
CA ASP A 78 -24.60 -11.24 -2.20
C ASP A 78 -23.32 -10.77 -1.50
N PHE A 79 -22.84 -9.56 -1.82
CA PHE A 79 -21.71 -8.94 -1.16
C PHE A 79 -21.85 -7.41 -1.07
N ALA A 80 -21.08 -6.82 -0.16
CA ALA A 80 -20.91 -5.38 -0.03
C ALA A 80 -19.42 -5.00 0.00
N VAL A 81 -19.11 -3.83 -0.57
CA VAL A 81 -17.77 -3.22 -0.55
C VAL A 81 -17.86 -1.86 0.15
N GLY A 82 -16.83 -1.46 0.87
CA GLY A 82 -16.74 -0.13 1.48
C GLY A 82 -17.10 -0.11 2.97
N GLU A 83 -17.66 1.01 3.41
CA GLU A 83 -17.89 1.32 4.82
C GLU A 83 -18.76 0.28 5.54
N TYR A 84 -19.83 -0.21 4.91
CA TYR A 84 -20.65 -1.28 5.47
C TYR A 84 -19.83 -2.54 5.73
N ALA A 85 -19.01 -2.96 4.75
CA ALA A 85 -18.15 -4.13 4.90
C ALA A 85 -17.09 -3.92 6.00
N ARG A 86 -16.55 -2.71 6.12
CA ARG A 86 -15.64 -2.35 7.20
C ARG A 86 -16.31 -2.46 8.57
N ARG A 87 -17.55 -2.01 8.73
CA ARG A 87 -18.31 -2.14 9.99
C ARG A 87 -18.58 -3.61 10.33
N GLN A 88 -18.94 -4.40 9.33
CA GLN A 88 -19.15 -5.83 9.48
C GLN A 88 -17.88 -6.59 9.86
N SER A 89 -16.68 -6.04 9.70
CA SER A 89 -15.45 -6.74 10.11
C SER A 89 -15.36 -6.94 11.62
N ALA A 90 -15.99 -6.09 12.44
CA ALA A 90 -16.02 -6.24 13.90
C ALA A 90 -17.10 -7.25 14.37
N GLU A 91 -18.21 -7.33 13.63
CA GLU A 91 -19.37 -8.17 13.99
C GLU A 91 -19.31 -9.56 13.34
N MET A 92 -18.89 -9.63 12.09
CA MET A 92 -18.84 -10.82 11.24
C MET A 92 -17.47 -10.96 10.55
N PRO A 93 -16.35 -11.02 11.31
CA PRO A 93 -15.00 -11.09 10.75
C PRO A 93 -14.80 -12.29 9.81
N GLN A 94 -15.41 -13.44 10.10
CA GLN A 94 -15.31 -14.65 9.30
C GLN A 94 -15.90 -14.52 7.89
N ARG A 95 -16.75 -13.52 7.66
CA ARG A 95 -17.39 -13.20 6.36
C ARG A 95 -16.80 -11.96 5.71
N THR A 96 -15.79 -11.34 6.32
CA THR A 96 -15.24 -10.07 5.85
C THR A 96 -13.80 -10.22 5.40
N VAL A 97 -13.53 -9.89 4.15
CA VAL A 97 -12.19 -9.81 3.60
C VAL A 97 -11.61 -8.42 3.87
N SER A 98 -10.39 -8.39 4.40
CA SER A 98 -9.56 -7.19 4.54
C SER A 98 -8.12 -7.48 4.13
N GLY A 99 -7.35 -6.45 3.78
CA GLY A 99 -5.93 -6.61 3.47
C GLY A 99 -5.65 -7.40 2.18
N ALA A 100 -6.64 -7.51 1.28
CA ALA A 100 -6.53 -8.29 0.04
C ALA A 100 -5.31 -7.89 -0.81
N LYS A 101 -4.96 -6.60 -0.81
CA LYS A 101 -3.75 -6.09 -1.50
C LYS A 101 -2.47 -6.73 -0.96
N SER A 102 -2.31 -6.84 0.36
CA SER A 102 -1.14 -7.51 0.96
C SER A 102 -1.06 -8.99 0.56
N TRP A 103 -2.20 -9.67 0.48
CA TRP A 103 -2.27 -11.05 -0.02
C TRP A 103 -1.95 -11.17 -1.51
N LEU A 104 -2.39 -10.20 -2.33
CA LEU A 104 -2.12 -10.16 -3.77
C LEU A 104 -0.61 -10.11 -4.08
N CYS A 105 0.18 -9.60 -3.14
CA CYS A 105 1.62 -9.38 -3.28
C CYS A 105 2.46 -10.47 -2.66
N TYR A 106 1.82 -11.36 -1.90
CA TYR A 106 2.52 -12.43 -1.23
C TYR A 106 2.74 -13.60 -2.19
N ALA A 107 3.93 -13.65 -2.78
CA ALA A 107 4.24 -14.63 -3.84
C ALA A 107 4.17 -16.11 -3.39
N ARG A 108 4.22 -16.41 -2.08
CA ARG A 108 4.22 -17.79 -1.55
C ARG A 108 2.83 -18.40 -1.39
N VAL A 109 1.77 -17.66 -1.73
CA VAL A 109 0.42 -18.21 -1.85
C VAL A 109 -0.05 -18.13 -3.29
N ASP A 110 -0.97 -19.03 -3.65
CA ASP A 110 -1.71 -18.90 -4.90
C ASP A 110 -2.74 -17.78 -4.75
N ARG A 111 -2.46 -16.65 -5.40
CA ARG A 111 -3.22 -15.41 -5.35
C ARG A 111 -4.54 -15.48 -6.13
N ARG A 112 -4.78 -16.59 -6.85
CA ARG A 112 -6.03 -16.89 -7.56
C ARG A 112 -6.92 -17.89 -6.80
N GLN A 113 -6.42 -18.55 -5.76
CA GLN A 113 -7.24 -19.46 -4.95
C GLN A 113 -8.15 -18.70 -3.98
N PRO A 114 -9.37 -19.21 -3.71
CA PRO A 114 -10.30 -18.62 -2.76
C PRO A 114 -9.86 -18.86 -1.31
N ILE A 115 -8.89 -18.05 -0.84
CA ILE A 115 -8.30 -18.16 0.49
C ILE A 115 -8.82 -17.12 1.49
N LEU A 116 -9.60 -16.13 1.04
CA LEU A 116 -10.12 -15.04 1.87
C LEU A 116 -11.66 -15.13 2.01
N PRO A 117 -12.27 -14.89 3.18
CA PRO A 117 -11.65 -14.44 4.41
C PRO A 117 -10.74 -15.51 5.04
N TRP A 118 -9.58 -15.06 5.53
CA TRP A 118 -8.58 -15.96 6.07
C TRP A 118 -9.12 -16.67 7.32
N GLN A 119 -8.88 -17.98 7.45
CA GLN A 119 -9.38 -18.82 8.55
C GLN A 119 -10.92 -18.82 8.71
N ALA A 120 -11.67 -18.43 7.67
CA ALA A 120 -13.12 -18.60 7.70
C ALA A 120 -13.50 -20.10 7.73
N PRO A 121 -14.57 -20.46 8.46
CA PRO A 121 -15.16 -21.80 8.42
C PRO A 121 -15.47 -22.28 7.00
N ASP A 122 -15.54 -23.59 6.80
CA ASP A 122 -15.72 -24.20 5.47
C ASP A 122 -17.08 -23.89 4.82
N ASP A 123 -18.10 -23.56 5.62
CA ASP A 123 -19.43 -23.18 5.17
C ASP A 123 -19.54 -21.70 4.77
N VAL A 124 -18.46 -20.91 4.95
CA VAL A 124 -18.41 -19.51 4.55
C VAL A 124 -17.79 -19.37 3.15
N PRO A 125 -18.45 -18.67 2.20
CA PRO A 125 -17.88 -18.40 0.90
C PRO A 125 -16.51 -17.73 1.00
N LYS A 126 -15.59 -18.13 0.13
CA LYS A 126 -14.25 -17.52 0.01
C LYS A 126 -14.02 -17.00 -1.41
N VAL A 127 -13.19 -15.98 -1.51
CA VAL A 127 -12.72 -15.35 -2.75
C VAL A 127 -11.20 -15.25 -2.73
N SER A 128 -10.62 -15.08 -3.91
CA SER A 128 -9.17 -14.88 -4.03
C SER A 128 -8.78 -13.42 -3.77
N PRO A 129 -7.51 -13.16 -3.40
CA PRO A 129 -6.98 -11.79 -3.33
C PRO A 129 -7.21 -10.99 -4.62
N LEU A 130 -7.10 -11.65 -5.78
CA LEU A 130 -7.38 -11.07 -7.09
C LEU A 130 -8.85 -10.64 -7.20
N VAL A 131 -9.79 -11.55 -6.89
CA VAL A 131 -11.23 -11.28 -6.97
C VAL A 131 -11.64 -10.19 -5.98
N ALA A 132 -11.12 -10.18 -4.76
CA ALA A 132 -11.41 -9.12 -3.80
C ALA A 132 -10.95 -7.74 -4.32
N SER A 133 -9.75 -7.68 -4.90
CA SER A 133 -9.20 -6.45 -5.51
C SER A 133 -10.04 -6.00 -6.72
N GLN A 134 -10.48 -6.94 -7.56
CA GLN A 134 -11.42 -6.68 -8.65
C GLN A 134 -12.74 -6.10 -8.13
N ARG A 135 -13.35 -6.67 -7.07
CA ARG A 135 -14.61 -6.15 -6.50
C ARG A 135 -14.48 -4.71 -6.00
N TYR A 136 -13.32 -4.32 -5.48
CA TYR A 136 -13.07 -2.93 -5.07
C TYR A 136 -13.08 -1.98 -6.27
N LEU A 137 -12.41 -2.37 -7.35
CA LEU A 137 -12.37 -1.60 -8.60
C LEU A 137 -13.74 -1.55 -9.29
N GLU A 138 -14.46 -2.66 -9.35
CA GLU A 138 -15.82 -2.72 -9.90
C GLU A 138 -16.77 -1.75 -9.19
N HIS A 139 -16.64 -1.62 -7.86
CA HIS A 139 -17.44 -0.65 -7.10
C HIS A 139 -17.10 0.79 -7.50
N LEU A 140 -15.82 1.12 -7.66
CA LEU A 140 -15.39 2.44 -8.11
C LEU A 140 -15.86 2.75 -9.54
N VAL A 141 -15.75 1.78 -10.45
CA VAL A 141 -16.21 1.91 -11.84
C VAL A 141 -17.71 2.14 -11.88
N ALA A 142 -18.50 1.28 -11.24
CA ALA A 142 -19.95 1.41 -11.26
C ALA A 142 -20.44 2.72 -10.59
N ALA A 143 -19.78 3.14 -9.52
CA ALA A 143 -20.03 4.42 -8.87
C ALA A 143 -19.75 5.61 -9.80
N TRP A 144 -18.62 5.58 -10.51
CA TRP A 144 -18.26 6.60 -11.49
C TRP A 144 -19.27 6.65 -12.64
N GLU A 145 -19.58 5.52 -13.25
CA GLU A 145 -20.48 5.46 -14.42
C GLU A 145 -21.91 5.86 -14.07
N SER A 146 -22.36 5.58 -12.85
CA SER A 146 -23.64 6.09 -12.35
C SER A 146 -23.66 7.62 -12.19
N ALA A 147 -22.53 8.24 -11.88
CA ALA A 147 -22.42 9.70 -11.71
C ALA A 147 -22.09 10.44 -13.02
N PHE A 148 -21.39 9.78 -13.95
CA PHE A 148 -20.92 10.32 -15.22
C PHE A 148 -21.30 9.41 -16.39
N PRO A 149 -22.60 9.25 -16.71
CA PRO A 149 -23.06 8.32 -17.75
C PRO A 149 -22.49 8.62 -19.16
N ASP A 150 -22.17 9.90 -19.42
CA ASP A 150 -21.58 10.35 -20.70
C ASP A 150 -20.04 10.26 -20.74
N ALA A 151 -19.41 9.69 -19.72
CA ALA A 151 -17.96 9.52 -19.62
C ALA A 151 -17.60 8.16 -18.99
N PRO A 152 -17.97 7.03 -19.64
CA PRO A 152 -17.68 5.70 -19.12
C PRO A 152 -16.17 5.48 -18.92
N VAL A 153 -15.80 4.70 -17.91
CA VAL A 153 -14.39 4.55 -17.46
C VAL A 153 -13.51 4.00 -18.58
N ALA A 154 -14.02 3.03 -19.33
CA ALA A 154 -13.33 2.40 -20.47
C ALA A 154 -12.93 3.37 -21.60
N ARG A 155 -13.45 4.61 -21.61
CA ARG A 155 -13.11 5.67 -22.59
C ARG A 155 -12.28 6.81 -21.98
N GLN A 156 -11.93 6.72 -20.70
CA GLN A 156 -11.15 7.74 -20.00
C GLN A 156 -9.67 7.32 -19.91
N LYS A 157 -8.80 8.27 -19.59
CA LYS A 157 -7.42 7.94 -19.22
C LYS A 157 -7.41 7.53 -17.77
N VAL A 158 -6.84 6.37 -17.46
CA VAL A 158 -6.81 5.83 -16.10
C VAL A 158 -5.36 5.63 -15.65
N VAL A 159 -5.06 6.13 -14.46
CA VAL A 159 -3.80 5.92 -13.77
C VAL A 159 -4.11 5.20 -12.46
N LEU A 160 -3.67 3.96 -12.33
CA LEU A 160 -3.88 3.12 -11.16
C LEU A 160 -2.58 3.02 -10.36
N THR A 161 -2.63 3.23 -9.06
CA THR A 161 -1.41 3.20 -8.24
C THR A 161 -1.08 1.82 -7.67
N VAL A 162 0.21 1.55 -7.56
CA VAL A 162 0.78 0.36 -6.95
C VAL A 162 1.94 0.76 -6.02
N PRO A 163 2.21 0.01 -4.94
CA PRO A 163 3.40 0.23 -4.13
C PRO A 163 4.67 0.10 -4.97
N ALA A 164 5.63 0.99 -4.76
CA ALA A 164 6.89 1.00 -5.53
C ALA A 164 7.64 -0.33 -5.39
N SER A 165 7.47 -1.00 -4.26
CA SER A 165 8.14 -2.25 -3.92
C SER A 165 7.49 -3.51 -4.51
N PHE A 166 6.34 -3.40 -5.19
CA PHE A 166 5.71 -4.53 -5.89
C PHE A 166 6.63 -5.11 -6.97
N ASP A 167 6.73 -6.44 -6.98
CA ASP A 167 7.34 -7.17 -8.09
C ASP A 167 6.44 -7.17 -9.34
N ALA A 168 7.01 -7.63 -10.46
CA ALA A 168 6.30 -7.69 -11.73
C ALA A 168 5.04 -8.57 -11.67
N SER A 169 5.05 -9.64 -10.87
CA SER A 169 3.91 -10.55 -10.75
C SER A 169 2.72 -9.90 -10.03
N ALA A 170 2.98 -9.16 -8.94
CA ALA A 170 1.96 -8.41 -8.21
C ALA A 170 1.38 -7.26 -9.05
N ARG A 171 2.22 -6.57 -9.84
CA ARG A 171 1.78 -5.53 -10.79
C ARG A 171 0.86 -6.11 -11.86
N GLU A 172 1.21 -7.26 -12.44
CA GLU A 172 0.38 -7.91 -13.44
C GLU A 172 -0.96 -8.38 -12.88
N LEU A 173 -0.98 -8.98 -11.67
CA LEU A 173 -2.23 -9.35 -11.01
C LEU A 173 -3.12 -8.14 -10.70
N THR A 174 -2.51 -7.00 -10.34
CA THR A 174 -3.26 -5.75 -10.13
C THR A 174 -3.87 -5.26 -11.44
N ARG A 175 -3.11 -5.34 -12.55
CA ARG A 175 -3.61 -5.02 -13.89
C ARG A 175 -4.74 -5.97 -14.31
N GLU A 176 -4.59 -7.27 -14.08
CA GLU A 176 -5.62 -8.28 -14.36
C GLU A 176 -6.93 -7.96 -13.62
N ALA A 177 -6.87 -7.66 -12.32
CA ALA A 177 -8.04 -7.24 -11.54
C ALA A 177 -8.69 -5.97 -12.10
N ALA A 178 -7.88 -5.01 -12.56
CA ALA A 178 -8.35 -3.77 -13.16
C ALA A 178 -9.09 -3.98 -14.48
N LEU A 179 -8.51 -4.77 -15.39
CA LEU A 179 -9.15 -5.09 -16.66
C LEU A 179 -10.46 -5.86 -16.45
N ALA A 180 -10.46 -6.83 -15.54
CA ALA A 180 -11.65 -7.58 -15.18
C ALA A 180 -12.75 -6.68 -14.58
N ALA A 181 -12.38 -5.59 -13.92
CA ALA A 181 -13.31 -4.59 -13.39
C ALA A 181 -13.82 -3.58 -14.43
N GLY A 182 -13.34 -3.63 -15.67
CA GLY A 182 -13.76 -2.73 -16.76
C GLY A 182 -12.89 -1.49 -16.96
N LEU A 183 -11.70 -1.43 -16.35
CA LEU A 183 -10.71 -0.39 -16.66
C LEU A 183 -10.11 -0.61 -18.06
N PRO A 184 -9.70 0.46 -18.75
CA PRO A 184 -9.20 0.35 -20.13
C PRO A 184 -7.84 -0.37 -20.20
N GLU A 185 -7.57 -1.03 -21.33
CA GLU A 185 -6.32 -1.78 -21.55
C GLU A 185 -5.05 -0.92 -21.50
N ASP A 186 -5.17 0.36 -21.85
CA ASP A 186 -4.11 1.37 -21.87
C ASP A 186 -3.94 2.11 -20.53
N LEU A 187 -4.53 1.58 -19.44
CA LEU A 187 -4.31 2.11 -18.10
C LEU A 187 -2.81 2.14 -17.76
N VAL A 188 -2.39 3.15 -17.02
CA VAL A 188 -1.01 3.31 -16.57
C VAL A 188 -0.89 2.93 -15.11
N LEU A 189 0.08 2.08 -14.77
CA LEU A 189 0.46 1.84 -13.39
C LEU A 189 1.45 2.91 -12.92
N LEU A 190 1.16 3.56 -11.81
CA LEU A 190 2.03 4.57 -11.19
C LEU A 190 2.42 4.14 -9.78
N GLU A 191 3.66 4.41 -9.37
CA GLU A 191 4.07 4.09 -8.00
C GLU A 191 3.44 5.06 -6.99
N GLU A 192 2.88 4.54 -5.90
CA GLU A 192 2.28 5.31 -4.81
C GLU A 192 3.16 6.45 -4.28
N PRO A 193 4.45 6.23 -3.92
CA PRO A 193 5.29 7.34 -3.46
C PRO A 193 5.56 8.39 -4.54
N GLN A 194 5.58 8.01 -5.82
CA GLN A 194 5.67 8.98 -6.92
C GLN A 194 4.37 9.76 -7.05
N ALA A 195 3.22 9.09 -6.95
CA ALA A 195 1.92 9.73 -6.98
C ALA A 195 1.78 10.74 -5.82
N ALA A 196 2.17 10.38 -4.59
CA ALA A 196 2.19 11.31 -3.47
C ALA A 196 3.04 12.56 -3.75
N LEU A 197 4.20 12.40 -4.38
CA LEU A 197 5.05 13.52 -4.78
C LEU A 197 4.42 14.35 -5.91
N TYR A 198 3.74 13.72 -6.87
CA TYR A 198 2.98 14.42 -7.90
C TYR A 198 1.84 15.26 -7.32
N ALA A 199 1.18 14.80 -6.26
CA ALA A 199 0.17 15.58 -5.57
C ALA A 199 0.77 16.83 -4.90
N TRP A 200 1.94 16.68 -4.28
CA TRP A 200 2.67 17.83 -3.73
C TRP A 200 3.08 18.81 -4.83
N LEU A 201 3.57 18.32 -5.98
CA LEU A 201 3.88 19.16 -7.14
C LEU A 201 2.65 19.92 -7.66
N ALA A 202 1.50 19.27 -7.72
CA ALA A 202 0.23 19.90 -8.14
C ALA A 202 -0.15 21.04 -7.21
N ASP A 203 -0.04 20.85 -5.89
CA ASP A 203 -0.37 21.85 -4.88
C ASP A 203 0.61 23.03 -4.84
N ARG A 204 1.90 22.77 -5.07
CA ARG A 204 2.91 23.84 -5.12
C ARG A 204 2.86 24.62 -6.42
N GLY A 205 2.53 23.98 -7.53
CA GLY A 205 2.77 24.51 -8.88
C GLY A 205 4.23 24.92 -9.03
N GLU A 206 4.52 25.96 -9.82
CA GLU A 206 5.89 26.44 -10.07
C GLU A 206 6.70 26.83 -8.81
N ARG A 207 6.05 27.02 -7.66
CA ARG A 207 6.73 27.36 -6.39
C ARG A 207 7.67 26.26 -5.91
N TRP A 208 7.47 25.00 -6.31
CA TRP A 208 8.32 23.89 -5.88
C TRP A 208 9.80 24.13 -6.20
N ARG A 209 10.09 24.81 -7.32
CA ARG A 209 11.46 25.16 -7.77
C ARG A 209 12.17 26.18 -6.86
N ARG A 210 11.42 26.86 -5.98
CA ARG A 210 11.97 27.77 -4.95
C ARG A 210 12.16 27.07 -3.60
N LEU A 211 11.46 25.95 -3.41
CA LEU A 211 11.49 25.17 -2.16
C LEU A 211 12.59 24.13 -2.19
N LEU A 212 12.93 23.63 -3.38
CA LEU A 212 13.93 22.61 -3.62
C LEU A 212 15.04 23.14 -4.51
N LYS A 213 16.27 22.65 -4.27
CA LYS A 213 17.47 22.99 -5.05
C LYS A 213 18.25 21.73 -5.40
N VAL A 214 19.12 21.84 -6.42
CA VAL A 214 20.03 20.74 -6.79
C VAL A 214 20.81 20.26 -5.58
N GLY A 215 20.88 18.93 -5.42
CA GLY A 215 21.52 18.28 -4.28
C GLY A 215 20.58 17.99 -3.10
N ASP A 216 19.34 18.51 -3.11
CA ASP A 216 18.33 18.07 -2.15
C ASP A 216 17.97 16.60 -2.38
N CYS A 217 17.74 15.91 -1.27
CA CYS A 217 17.32 14.51 -1.25
C CYS A 217 16.06 14.37 -0.39
N LEU A 218 14.98 13.93 -1.00
CA LEU A 218 13.68 13.74 -0.38
C LEU A 218 13.53 12.28 0.02
N LEU A 219 13.20 12.02 1.28
CA LEU A 219 12.68 10.75 1.75
C LEU A 219 11.16 10.79 1.68
N VAL A 220 10.57 10.06 0.73
CA VAL A 220 9.14 9.75 0.75
C VAL A 220 8.94 8.55 1.67
N CYS A 221 8.25 8.76 2.78
CA CYS A 221 7.94 7.73 3.76
C CYS A 221 6.42 7.51 3.75
N ASP A 222 6.02 6.42 3.11
CA ASP A 222 4.62 6.01 3.02
C ASP A 222 4.36 4.88 4.01
N VAL A 223 3.55 5.15 5.03
CA VAL A 223 3.14 4.14 6.01
C VAL A 223 1.62 4.05 5.98
N GLY A 224 1.15 3.09 5.19
CA GLY A 224 -0.26 2.78 5.01
C GLY A 224 -0.82 1.86 6.08
N GLY A 225 -1.96 1.24 5.77
CA GLY A 225 -2.59 0.26 6.65
C GLY A 225 -1.83 -1.06 6.72
N GLY A 226 -1.45 -1.65 5.58
CA GLY A 226 -0.75 -2.95 5.60
C GLY A 226 0.72 -2.92 5.22
N THR A 227 1.22 -1.79 4.71
CA THR A 227 2.54 -1.72 4.09
C THR A 227 3.27 -0.44 4.45
N THR A 228 4.61 -0.52 4.44
CA THR A 228 5.50 0.63 4.52
C THR A 228 6.38 0.64 3.26
N ASP A 229 6.35 1.74 2.54
CA ASP A 229 7.12 1.97 1.33
C ASP A 229 8.03 3.19 1.50
N LEU A 230 9.31 3.00 1.22
CA LEU A 230 10.34 4.03 1.36
C LEU A 230 10.92 4.34 -0.01
N THR A 231 11.00 5.63 -0.37
CA THR A 231 11.59 6.07 -1.64
C THR A 231 12.49 7.27 -1.42
N LEU A 232 13.66 7.27 -2.05
CA LEU A 232 14.54 8.43 -2.12
C LEU A 232 14.38 9.09 -3.48
N VAL A 233 14.17 10.40 -3.49
CA VAL A 233 14.09 11.22 -4.69
C VAL A 233 15.11 12.35 -4.59
N SER A 234 15.97 12.48 -5.60
CA SER A 234 16.93 13.56 -5.72
C SER A 234 16.39 14.68 -6.58
N VAL A 235 16.85 15.90 -6.33
CA VAL A 235 16.61 17.05 -7.20
C VAL A 235 17.84 17.24 -8.08
N ALA A 236 17.64 17.14 -9.39
CA ALA A 236 18.67 17.29 -10.41
C ALA A 236 18.30 18.42 -11.38
N GLU A 237 19.26 18.82 -12.21
CA GLU A 237 19.08 19.86 -13.22
C GLU A 237 19.54 19.35 -14.58
N GLU A 238 18.77 19.62 -15.62
CA GLU A 238 19.15 19.40 -17.01
C GLU A 238 18.71 20.61 -17.83
N ASN A 239 19.62 21.15 -18.64
CA ASN A 239 19.37 22.35 -19.46
C ASN A 239 18.80 23.54 -18.66
N GLY A 240 19.27 23.73 -17.42
CA GLY A 240 18.80 24.80 -16.52
C GLY A 240 17.39 24.58 -15.95
N GLN A 241 16.79 23.41 -16.15
CA GLN A 241 15.49 23.05 -15.59
C GLN A 241 15.64 21.97 -14.52
N LEU A 242 15.11 22.28 -13.33
CA LEU A 242 15.02 21.29 -12.26
C LEU A 242 14.07 20.16 -12.64
N TYR A 243 14.49 18.92 -12.39
CA TYR A 243 13.67 17.73 -12.43
C TYR A 243 13.89 16.88 -11.18
N LEU A 244 12.95 15.98 -10.92
CA LEU A 244 13.04 15.04 -9.81
C LEU A 244 13.44 13.68 -10.35
N GLU A 245 14.36 13.02 -9.67
CA GLU A 245 14.86 11.70 -10.04
C GLU A 245 14.71 10.74 -8.88
N ARG A 246 14.02 9.63 -9.09
CA ARG A 246 13.90 8.57 -8.10
C ARG A 246 15.23 7.84 -7.96
N ARG A 247 15.94 8.12 -6.88
CA ARG A 247 17.26 7.57 -6.55
C ARG A 247 17.19 6.13 -6.03
N ALA A 248 16.21 5.79 -5.20
CA ALA A 248 16.13 4.46 -4.59
C ALA A 248 14.70 4.09 -4.15
N VAL A 249 14.41 2.79 -4.12
CA VAL A 249 13.16 2.23 -3.61
C VAL A 249 13.50 1.14 -2.59
N GLY A 250 12.82 1.18 -1.44
CA GLY A 250 12.98 0.23 -0.36
C GLY A 250 12.39 -1.15 -0.68
N ASN A 251 12.62 -2.09 0.24
CA ASN A 251 11.93 -3.38 0.18
C ASN A 251 10.45 -3.21 0.48
N HIS A 252 9.63 -4.17 0.03
CA HIS A 252 8.22 -4.22 0.42
C HIS A 252 8.12 -4.68 1.87
N LEU A 253 7.70 -3.79 2.76
CA LEU A 253 7.56 -4.11 4.18
C LEU A 253 6.08 -4.35 4.48
N LEU A 254 5.74 -5.55 4.92
CA LEU A 254 4.39 -5.88 5.42
C LEU A 254 4.22 -5.43 6.88
N ILE A 255 4.43 -4.12 7.10
CA ILE A 255 4.23 -3.42 8.36
C ILE A 255 3.43 -2.17 8.09
N GLY A 256 2.32 -1.98 8.80
CA GLY A 256 1.57 -0.73 8.78
C GLY A 256 0.62 -0.62 9.96
N GLY A 257 -0.43 0.18 9.78
CA GLY A 257 -1.51 0.35 10.76
C GLY A 257 -2.19 -0.95 11.22
N ASP A 258 -2.25 -1.99 10.38
CA ASP A 258 -2.86 -3.29 10.68
C ASP A 258 -2.04 -4.07 11.72
N ASN A 259 -0.71 -3.99 11.63
CA ASN A 259 0.20 -4.54 12.65
C ASN A 259 0.08 -3.77 13.97
N MET A 260 -0.09 -2.45 13.90
CA MET A 260 -0.35 -1.62 15.07
C MET A 260 -1.66 -2.01 15.75
N ASP A 261 -2.72 -2.20 14.97
CA ASP A 261 -4.02 -2.67 15.46
C ASP A 261 -3.89 -4.04 16.14
N LEU A 262 -3.14 -4.97 15.55
CA LEU A 262 -2.92 -6.31 16.10
C LEU A 262 -2.09 -6.29 17.38
N ALA A 263 -1.01 -5.49 17.44
CA ALA A 263 -0.19 -5.32 18.63
C ALA A 263 -1.03 -4.74 19.78
N LEU A 264 -1.89 -3.77 19.47
CA LEU A 264 -2.79 -3.17 20.44
C LEU A 264 -3.87 -4.14 20.91
N ALA A 265 -4.40 -4.97 20.02
CA ALA A 265 -5.34 -6.04 20.36
C ALA A 265 -4.72 -7.08 21.31
N HIS A 266 -3.47 -7.47 21.07
CA HIS A 266 -2.74 -8.35 21.98
C HIS A 266 -2.58 -7.72 23.38
N ALA A 267 -2.17 -6.45 23.44
CA ALA A 267 -2.07 -5.72 24.70
C ALA A 267 -3.43 -5.56 25.40
N THR A 268 -4.51 -5.34 24.63
CA THR A 268 -5.87 -5.17 25.16
C THR A 268 -6.47 -6.49 25.63
N ALA A 269 -6.13 -7.62 24.98
CA ALA A 269 -6.55 -8.95 25.41
C ALA A 269 -6.06 -9.30 26.83
N ALA A 270 -4.88 -8.82 27.22
CA ALA A 270 -4.39 -8.96 28.59
C ALA A 270 -5.30 -8.28 29.62
N LEU A 271 -5.87 -7.11 29.28
CA LEU A 271 -6.82 -6.39 30.14
C LEU A 271 -8.14 -7.16 30.32
N PHE A 272 -8.61 -7.87 29.28
CA PHE A 272 -9.75 -8.78 29.41
C PHE A 272 -9.41 -9.97 30.31
N ALA A 273 -8.21 -10.55 30.16
CA ALA A 273 -7.75 -11.66 30.98
C ALA A 273 -7.61 -11.28 32.47
N GLU A 274 -7.16 -10.06 32.78
CA GLU A 274 -7.14 -9.49 34.14
C GLU A 274 -8.54 -9.41 34.77
N LYS A 275 -9.58 -9.21 33.95
CA LYS A 275 -10.99 -9.28 34.36
C LYS A 275 -11.56 -10.71 34.39
N GLY A 276 -10.73 -11.73 34.18
CA GLY A 276 -11.15 -13.14 34.13
C GLY A 276 -11.87 -13.54 32.84
N ILE A 277 -11.82 -12.71 31.79
CA ILE A 277 -12.46 -12.98 30.50
C ILE A 277 -11.42 -13.57 29.55
N ARG A 278 -11.61 -14.83 29.14
CA ARG A 278 -10.79 -15.47 28.10
C ARG A 278 -11.47 -15.32 26.75
N LEU A 279 -10.75 -14.74 25.80
CA LEU A 279 -11.24 -14.53 24.44
C LEU A 279 -11.04 -15.78 23.60
N ASP A 280 -12.08 -16.18 22.86
CA ASP A 280 -11.95 -17.20 21.83
C ASP A 280 -11.29 -16.63 20.55
N PRO A 281 -10.94 -17.46 19.54
CA PRO A 281 -10.32 -16.98 18.31
C PRO A 281 -11.16 -15.93 17.57
N TRP A 282 -12.49 -16.07 17.60
CA TRP A 282 -13.40 -15.12 16.93
C TRP A 282 -13.41 -13.77 17.65
N GLN A 283 -13.49 -13.77 18.98
CA GLN A 283 -13.40 -12.58 19.81
C GLN A 283 -12.05 -11.87 19.64
N SER A 284 -10.99 -12.60 19.33
CA SER A 284 -9.66 -12.05 19.06
C SER A 284 -9.60 -11.29 17.73
N VAL A 285 -10.27 -11.78 16.68
CA VAL A 285 -10.39 -11.05 15.40
C VAL A 285 -11.30 -9.82 15.55
N ALA A 286 -12.42 -9.94 16.27
CA ALA A 286 -13.28 -8.79 16.59
C ALA A 286 -12.51 -7.71 17.39
N LEU A 287 -11.70 -8.13 18.37
CA LEU A 287 -10.86 -7.23 19.16
C LEU A 287 -9.83 -6.51 18.30
N TRP A 288 -9.20 -7.20 17.34
CA TRP A 288 -8.28 -6.59 16.39
C TRP A 288 -8.92 -5.42 15.63
N HIS A 289 -10.13 -5.61 15.10
CA HIS A 289 -10.85 -4.54 14.41
C HIS A 289 -11.29 -3.41 15.36
N ALA A 290 -11.78 -3.74 16.56
CA ALA A 290 -12.16 -2.73 17.56
C ALA A 290 -10.97 -1.86 18.02
N CYS A 291 -9.76 -2.44 18.09
CA CYS A 291 -8.55 -1.70 18.43
C CYS A 291 -8.14 -0.67 17.38
N ARG A 292 -8.59 -0.79 16.11
CA ARG A 292 -8.33 0.23 15.09
C ARG A 292 -8.96 1.57 15.46
N GLU A 293 -10.24 1.56 15.81
CA GLU A 293 -10.96 2.77 16.22
C GLU A 293 -10.30 3.40 17.44
N ALA A 294 -9.99 2.58 18.45
CA ALA A 294 -9.30 3.05 19.65
C ALA A 294 -7.93 3.67 19.34
N LYS A 295 -7.14 3.06 18.44
CA LYS A 295 -5.86 3.61 17.98
C LYS A 295 -6.05 4.97 17.31
N GLU A 296 -6.99 5.08 16.38
CA GLU A 296 -7.25 6.33 15.64
C GLU A 296 -7.72 7.46 16.58
N VAL A 297 -8.58 7.15 17.55
CA VAL A 297 -9.05 8.11 18.57
C VAL A 297 -7.91 8.52 19.51
N LEU A 298 -7.15 7.57 20.06
CA LEU A 298 -6.13 7.83 21.08
C LEU A 298 -4.83 8.45 20.52
N LEU A 299 -4.60 8.36 19.21
CA LEU A 299 -3.53 9.05 18.48
C LEU A 299 -3.99 10.33 17.77
N GLY A 300 -5.30 10.61 17.80
CA GLY A 300 -5.91 11.77 17.17
C GLY A 300 -5.64 13.09 17.89
N PRO A 301 -6.04 14.22 17.29
CA PRO A 301 -6.08 15.50 17.99
C PRO A 301 -7.04 15.42 19.18
N ASP A 302 -6.72 16.11 20.28
CA ASP A 302 -7.53 16.16 21.51
C ASP A 302 -7.87 14.77 22.09
N ALA A 303 -6.97 13.79 21.88
CA ALA A 303 -7.16 12.42 22.33
C ALA A 303 -7.42 12.32 23.85
N PRO A 304 -8.47 11.57 24.27
CA PRO A 304 -8.77 11.36 25.68
C PRO A 304 -7.70 10.52 26.37
N ASP A 305 -7.70 10.50 27.71
CA ASP A 305 -6.76 9.69 28.49
C ASP A 305 -7.00 8.18 28.30
N GLN A 306 -8.25 7.78 28.03
CA GLN A 306 -8.64 6.39 27.78
C GLN A 306 -9.79 6.31 26.78
N HIS A 307 -9.92 5.18 26.09
CA HIS A 307 -11.03 4.86 25.19
C HIS A 307 -11.55 3.43 25.46
N PRO A 308 -12.88 3.21 25.57
CA PRO A 308 -13.42 1.87 25.81
C PRO A 308 -13.32 1.01 24.54
N VAL A 309 -12.66 -0.13 24.64
CA VAL A 309 -12.64 -1.15 23.58
C VAL A 309 -13.70 -2.20 23.90
N SER A 310 -14.63 -2.40 22.97
CA SER A 310 -15.83 -3.22 23.18
C SER A 310 -15.95 -4.31 22.12
N ILE A 311 -16.30 -5.52 22.54
CA ILE A 311 -16.60 -6.67 21.66
C ILE A 311 -17.82 -7.43 22.19
N LEU A 312 -18.46 -8.23 21.35
CA LEU A 312 -19.59 -9.05 21.78
C LEU A 312 -19.13 -10.17 22.73
N GLY A 313 -19.81 -10.31 23.87
CA GLY A 313 -19.58 -11.41 24.81
C GLY A 313 -20.24 -12.71 24.34
N ARG A 314 -19.68 -13.86 24.74
CA ARG A 314 -20.29 -15.19 24.53
C ARG A 314 -20.52 -15.91 25.86
N GLY A 315 -21.67 -16.58 25.98
CA GLY A 315 -22.03 -17.44 27.10
C GLY A 315 -23.34 -18.21 26.86
N ALA A 316 -23.44 -19.44 27.36
CA ALA A 316 -24.49 -20.42 27.02
C ALA A 316 -25.94 -20.06 27.45
N ARG A 317 -26.19 -18.88 28.03
CA ARG A 317 -27.52 -18.51 28.59
C ARG A 317 -27.96 -17.06 28.36
N LEU A 318 -27.30 -16.26 27.53
CA LEU A 318 -27.69 -14.85 27.37
C LEU A 318 -27.52 -14.36 25.93
N ILE A 319 -28.47 -13.52 25.50
CA ILE A 319 -28.27 -12.49 24.48
C ILE A 319 -26.88 -11.86 24.73
N ALA A 320 -26.00 -11.92 23.73
CA ALA A 320 -24.59 -11.56 23.84
C ALA A 320 -24.40 -10.14 24.40
N LYS A 321 -24.20 -10.02 25.72
CA LYS A 321 -23.87 -8.73 26.35
C LYS A 321 -22.49 -8.30 25.86
N THR A 322 -22.39 -7.07 25.35
CA THR A 322 -21.12 -6.44 25.02
C THR A 322 -20.21 -6.41 26.26
N ILE A 323 -18.96 -6.80 26.08
CA ILE A 323 -17.90 -6.73 27.08
C ILE A 323 -16.91 -5.63 26.70
N SER A 324 -16.43 -4.87 27.69
CA SER A 324 -15.58 -3.70 27.44
C SER A 324 -14.44 -3.56 28.45
N VAL A 325 -13.29 -3.08 27.97
CA VAL A 325 -12.14 -2.68 28.79
C VAL A 325 -11.69 -1.27 28.40
N PRO A 326 -11.30 -0.42 29.37
CA PRO A 326 -10.71 0.87 29.04
C PRO A 326 -9.27 0.66 28.57
N LEU A 327 -8.95 1.17 27.38
CA LEU A 327 -7.59 1.22 26.86
C LEU A 327 -7.00 2.60 27.10
N ALA A 328 -5.89 2.66 27.84
CA ALA A 328 -5.24 3.92 28.18
C ALA A 328 -4.36 4.45 27.04
N ARG A 329 -4.32 5.78 26.88
CA ARG A 329 -3.46 6.48 25.93
C ARG A 329 -1.97 6.20 26.17
N THR A 330 -1.56 6.05 27.43
CA THR A 330 -0.19 5.67 27.80
C THR A 330 0.20 4.29 27.26
N LYS A 331 -0.75 3.33 27.25
CA LYS A 331 -0.52 2.01 26.66
C LYS A 331 -0.39 2.09 25.14
N VAL A 332 -1.18 2.94 24.47
CA VAL A 332 -1.03 3.21 23.03
C VAL A 332 0.34 3.84 22.72
N GLN A 333 0.79 4.79 23.54
CA GLN A 333 2.12 5.40 23.39
C GLN A 333 3.23 4.34 23.46
N GLU A 334 3.19 3.47 24.47
CA GLU A 334 4.17 2.39 24.67
C GLU A 334 4.15 1.37 23.51
N VAL A 335 2.97 0.85 23.16
CA VAL A 335 2.86 -0.24 22.17
C VAL A 335 3.05 0.27 20.75
N ILE A 336 2.48 1.42 20.41
CA ILE A 336 2.49 1.94 19.03
C ILE A 336 3.71 2.82 18.79
N VAL A 337 3.88 3.89 19.57
CA VAL A 337 4.93 4.86 19.28
C VAL A 337 6.30 4.28 19.61
N ASP A 338 6.47 3.70 20.80
CA ASP A 338 7.75 3.13 21.20
C ASP A 338 8.01 1.76 20.55
N GLY A 339 6.96 0.97 20.27
CA GLY A 339 7.08 -0.32 19.59
C GLY A 339 7.37 -0.24 18.08
N PHE A 340 6.73 0.68 17.36
CA PHE A 340 6.87 0.78 15.89
C PHE A 340 7.81 1.92 15.46
N PHE A 341 7.99 2.94 16.29
CA PHE A 341 8.93 4.04 16.06
C PHE A 341 9.89 4.24 17.24
N PRO A 342 10.62 3.19 17.68
CA PRO A 342 11.60 3.32 18.74
C PRO A 342 12.71 4.29 18.35
N MET A 343 13.26 4.98 19.34
CA MET A 343 14.57 5.61 19.19
C MET A 343 15.61 4.52 18.94
N CYS A 344 16.36 4.66 17.84
CA CYS A 344 17.38 3.70 17.44
C CYS A 344 18.58 4.44 16.82
N LYS A 345 19.70 3.76 16.61
CA LYS A 345 20.88 4.30 15.91
C LYS A 345 20.74 4.08 14.41
N ILE A 346 21.38 4.92 13.60
CA ILE A 346 21.41 4.73 12.14
C ILE A 346 22.09 3.42 11.71
N THR A 347 22.94 2.86 12.58
CA THR A 347 23.59 1.56 12.36
C THR A 347 22.73 0.36 12.73
N ASP A 348 21.60 0.59 13.41
CA ASP A 348 20.71 -0.50 13.81
C ASP A 348 20.05 -1.09 12.57
N LYS A 349 19.89 -2.42 12.58
CA LYS A 349 19.27 -3.17 11.50
C LYS A 349 18.02 -3.87 12.02
N PRO A 350 16.99 -4.06 11.18
CA PRO A 350 15.84 -4.89 11.53
C PRO A 350 16.30 -6.26 12.02
N ALA A 351 15.78 -6.67 13.18
CA ALA A 351 16.11 -7.94 13.78
C ALA A 351 15.61 -9.10 12.91
N ARG A 352 16.55 -9.93 12.43
CA ARG A 352 16.22 -11.18 11.74
C ARG A 352 16.05 -12.28 12.77
N ARG A 353 14.81 -12.61 13.14
CA ARG A 353 14.55 -13.78 13.99
C ARG A 353 14.75 -15.07 13.16
N ARG A 354 15.29 -16.12 13.77
CA ARG A 354 15.32 -17.46 13.16
C ARG A 354 13.87 -17.90 12.96
N VAL A 355 13.47 -18.04 11.71
CA VAL A 355 12.14 -18.54 11.34
C VAL A 355 12.11 -20.04 11.64
N SER A 356 11.04 -20.51 12.28
CA SER A 356 10.78 -21.95 12.44
C SER A 356 10.73 -22.64 11.07
N GLY A 357 11.19 -23.89 10.97
CA GLY A 357 11.07 -24.69 9.75
C GLY A 357 9.61 -25.04 9.40
N PHE A 358 8.70 -24.92 10.36
CA PHE A 358 7.25 -25.01 10.18
C PHE A 358 6.62 -23.65 10.47
N LEU A 359 5.87 -23.14 9.50
CA LEU A 359 5.03 -21.95 9.63
C LEU A 359 3.61 -22.32 9.22
N GLU A 360 2.63 -21.86 9.98
CA GLU A 360 1.24 -21.85 9.52
C GLU A 360 1.14 -20.96 8.26
N LEU A 361 0.27 -21.32 7.32
CA LEU A 361 -0.03 -20.46 6.18
C LEU A 361 -0.58 -19.12 6.70
N GLY A 362 -0.18 -18.00 6.10
CA GLY A 362 -0.50 -16.66 6.58
C GLY A 362 0.35 -15.60 5.89
N LEU A 363 -0.03 -14.32 6.01
CA LEU A 363 0.82 -13.22 5.58
C LEU A 363 2.12 -13.21 6.42
N PRO A 364 3.30 -13.08 5.79
CA PRO A 364 4.56 -13.09 6.50
C PRO A 364 4.84 -11.68 7.04
N PHE A 365 4.15 -11.29 8.11
CA PHE A 365 4.45 -10.01 8.76
C PHE A 365 5.92 -9.93 9.14
N GLU A 366 6.50 -8.74 9.00
CA GLU A 366 7.89 -8.51 9.37
C GLU A 366 8.12 -8.85 10.85
N THR A 367 9.21 -9.57 11.13
CA THR A 367 9.53 -9.99 12.49
C THR A 367 9.96 -8.83 13.38
N ASP A 368 10.53 -7.80 12.77
CA ASP A 368 10.85 -6.53 13.44
C ASP A 368 9.90 -5.46 12.93
N THR A 369 8.97 -5.03 13.79
CA THR A 369 7.96 -4.03 13.48
C THR A 369 8.47 -2.58 13.62
N ALA A 370 9.73 -2.39 14.03
CA ALA A 370 10.30 -1.06 14.21
C ALA A 370 10.60 -0.40 12.84
N ILE A 371 9.64 0.39 12.34
CA ILE A 371 9.75 1.15 11.08
C ILE A 371 11.01 2.01 11.07
N THR A 372 11.40 2.61 12.21
CA THR A 372 12.62 3.42 12.32
C THR A 372 13.90 2.64 12.01
N ARG A 373 13.99 1.35 12.39
CA ARG A 373 15.13 0.49 12.02
C ARG A 373 15.14 0.14 10.54
N HIS A 374 13.96 -0.02 9.92
CA HIS A 374 13.86 -0.22 8.48
C HIS A 374 14.28 1.03 7.71
N VAL A 375 13.90 2.23 8.18
CA VAL A 375 14.38 3.51 7.63
C VAL A 375 15.91 3.62 7.77
N ALA A 376 16.48 3.30 8.94
CA ALA A 376 17.93 3.30 9.16
C ALA A 376 18.66 2.38 8.17
N ALA A 377 18.17 1.15 8.01
CA ALA A 377 18.72 0.17 7.07
C ALA A 377 18.60 0.64 5.61
N PHE A 378 17.48 1.24 5.23
CA PHE A 378 17.25 1.79 3.89
C PHE A 378 18.22 2.93 3.56
N LEU A 379 18.35 3.92 4.45
CA LEU A 379 19.28 5.04 4.26
C LEU A 379 20.74 4.58 4.21
N THR A 380 21.10 3.59 5.04
CA THR A 380 22.45 3.01 5.05
C THR A 380 22.74 2.22 3.77
N ALA A 381 21.79 1.41 3.30
CA ALA A 381 21.97 0.56 2.11
C ALA A 381 22.10 1.34 0.79
N HIS A 382 21.58 2.57 0.75
CA HIS A 382 21.68 3.45 -0.43
C HIS A 382 22.65 4.62 -0.25
N GLY A 383 23.41 4.60 0.86
CA GLY A 383 24.50 5.52 1.10
C GLY A 383 25.68 5.29 0.16
N ASP A 384 26.75 6.04 0.37
CA ASP A 384 28.01 5.93 -0.36
C ASP A 384 29.18 5.72 0.61
N THR A 385 30.41 5.88 0.13
CA THR A 385 31.62 5.74 0.96
C THR A 385 31.70 6.77 2.09
N ALA A 386 30.97 7.89 2.01
CA ALA A 386 30.90 8.91 3.04
C ALA A 386 29.84 8.58 4.12
N GLY A 387 28.99 7.58 3.89
CA GLY A 387 28.04 7.05 4.88
C GLY A 387 26.60 6.95 4.38
N PRO A 388 25.63 6.77 5.29
CA PRO A 388 24.21 6.68 4.95
C PRO A 388 23.72 7.92 4.19
N VAL A 389 22.71 7.75 3.34
CA VAL A 389 22.02 8.89 2.73
C VAL A 389 21.47 9.79 3.82
N ARG A 390 21.69 11.10 3.66
CA ARG A 390 21.14 12.15 4.53
C ARG A 390 20.00 12.86 3.79
N PRO A 391 18.73 12.55 4.06
CA PRO A 391 17.62 13.28 3.45
C PRO A 391 17.65 14.74 3.93
N THR A 392 17.46 15.68 3.00
CA THR A 392 17.24 17.10 3.34
C THR A 392 15.77 17.37 3.63
N HIS A 393 14.87 16.56 3.05
CA HIS A 393 13.43 16.70 3.21
C HIS A 393 12.75 15.35 3.45
N VAL A 394 11.59 15.39 4.10
CA VAL A 394 10.69 14.24 4.27
C VAL A 394 9.30 14.59 3.72
N LEU A 395 8.76 13.69 2.91
CA LEU A 395 7.35 13.68 2.52
C LEU A 395 6.67 12.50 3.23
N PHE A 396 5.79 12.80 4.18
CA PHE A 396 4.96 11.80 4.83
C PHE A 396 3.75 11.46 3.95
N ASN A 397 3.47 10.17 3.78
CA ASN A 397 2.25 9.67 3.15
C ASN A 397 1.67 8.49 3.92
N GLY A 398 0.38 8.20 3.71
CA GLY A 398 -0.28 7.05 4.31
C GLY A 398 -0.92 7.35 5.68
N GLY A 399 -1.95 6.55 6.00
CA GLY A 399 -2.87 6.82 7.10
C GLY A 399 -2.23 6.81 8.49
N VAL A 400 -1.12 6.08 8.70
CA VAL A 400 -0.42 6.06 10.00
C VAL A 400 0.10 7.44 10.36
N PHE A 401 0.60 8.20 9.37
CA PHE A 401 1.13 9.53 9.63
C PHE A 401 0.06 10.57 9.88
N LYS A 402 -1.25 10.26 9.90
CA LYS A 402 -2.27 11.17 10.43
C LYS A 402 -1.99 11.54 11.89
N ALA A 403 -1.48 10.59 12.65
CA ALA A 403 -1.03 10.79 14.01
C ALA A 403 0.22 11.68 14.04
N GLU A 404 0.07 12.91 14.52
CA GLU A 404 1.17 13.87 14.59
C GLU A 404 2.32 13.37 15.45
N VAL A 405 2.02 12.65 16.53
CA VAL A 405 3.03 12.05 17.42
C VAL A 405 3.97 11.11 16.67
N LEU A 406 3.49 10.39 15.66
CA LEU A 406 4.30 9.46 14.86
C LEU A 406 5.19 10.21 13.86
N ARG A 407 4.66 11.26 13.21
CA ARG A 407 5.48 12.15 12.37
C ARG A 407 6.60 12.80 13.19
N ARG A 408 6.25 13.34 14.36
CA ARG A 408 7.22 13.97 15.27
C ARG A 408 8.28 12.97 15.73
N ARG A 409 7.88 11.77 16.13
CA ARG A 409 8.83 10.71 16.53
C ARG A 409 9.80 10.35 15.41
N LEU A 410 9.35 10.21 14.16
CA LEU A 410 10.27 9.92 13.05
C LEU A 410 11.24 11.08 12.79
N LEU A 411 10.79 12.33 12.90
CA LEU A 411 11.68 13.50 12.80
C LEU A 411 12.70 13.56 13.95
N GLU A 412 12.28 13.24 15.19
CA GLU A 412 13.17 13.14 16.35
C GLU A 412 14.27 12.09 16.12
N VAL A 413 13.92 10.93 15.57
CA VAL A 413 14.88 9.87 15.20
C VAL A 413 15.85 10.34 14.13
N LEU A 414 15.35 10.97 13.05
CA LEU A 414 16.21 11.50 11.98
C LEU A 414 17.14 12.61 12.50
N ALA A 415 16.65 13.50 13.35
CA ALA A 415 17.44 14.54 13.99
C ALA A 415 18.51 13.95 14.93
N ALA A 416 18.22 12.85 15.62
CA ALA A 416 19.20 12.16 16.46
C ALA A 416 20.33 11.52 15.64
N TRP A 417 20.07 11.11 14.39
CA TRP A 417 21.10 10.52 13.51
C TRP A 417 22.02 11.54 12.86
N PHE A 418 21.46 12.67 12.40
CA PHE A 418 22.21 13.65 11.59
C PHE A 418 22.54 14.95 12.36
N GLY A 419 21.97 15.13 13.56
CA GLY A 419 22.06 16.35 14.34
C GLY A 419 20.98 17.37 13.96
N ALA A 420 20.56 18.19 14.92
CA ALA A 420 19.42 19.09 14.75
C ALA A 420 19.55 20.12 13.62
N LYS A 421 20.77 20.53 13.25
CA LYS A 421 21.01 21.48 12.15
C LYS A 421 20.88 20.85 10.76
N GLU A 422 21.15 19.55 10.65
CA GLU A 422 21.09 18.78 9.40
C GLU A 422 19.83 17.89 9.36
N ALA A 423 18.93 18.03 10.34
CA ALA A 423 17.69 17.26 10.38
C ALA A 423 16.81 17.61 9.17
N PRO A 424 16.20 16.60 8.53
CA PRO A 424 15.35 16.85 7.38
C PRO A 424 14.15 17.70 7.75
N LYS A 425 13.75 18.57 6.82
CA LYS A 425 12.54 19.37 6.95
C LYS A 425 11.36 18.62 6.34
N VAL A 426 10.18 18.75 6.94
CA VAL A 426 8.96 18.29 6.26
C VAL A 426 8.73 19.20 5.05
N LEU A 427 8.42 18.61 3.89
CA LEU A 427 8.03 19.41 2.73
C LEU A 427 6.86 20.32 3.08
N GLU A 428 6.92 21.57 2.65
CA GLU A 428 5.90 22.56 2.96
C GLU A 428 4.53 22.10 2.44
N GLY A 429 3.51 22.21 3.31
CA GLY A 429 2.12 22.01 2.94
C GLY A 429 1.26 21.36 4.00
N LYS A 430 -0.06 21.44 3.78
CA LYS A 430 -1.00 20.62 4.55
C LYS A 430 -0.88 19.17 4.06
N PRO A 431 -0.61 18.19 4.93
CA PRO A 431 -0.54 16.80 4.52
C PRO A 431 -1.92 16.33 4.05
N ASP A 432 -2.05 15.98 2.77
CA ASP A 432 -3.22 15.27 2.22
C ASP A 432 -2.98 13.75 2.24
N LEU A 433 -2.89 13.17 3.43
CA LEU A 433 -2.43 11.79 3.63
C LEU A 433 -3.41 10.72 3.15
N ASP A 434 -4.68 11.08 2.93
CA ASP A 434 -5.72 10.18 2.46
C ASP A 434 -5.87 10.23 0.94
N PHE A 435 -5.69 11.40 0.32
CA PHE A 435 -6.06 11.60 -1.08
C PHE A 435 -4.86 11.93 -1.97
N ALA A 436 -3.67 12.19 -1.42
CA ALA A 436 -2.49 12.56 -2.21
C ALA A 436 -2.19 11.54 -3.30
N VAL A 437 -2.23 10.24 -3.01
CA VAL A 437 -1.91 9.19 -4.01
C VAL A 437 -2.85 9.26 -5.22
N ALA A 438 -4.17 9.23 -5.00
CA ALA A 438 -5.14 9.32 -6.10
C ALA A 438 -5.08 10.66 -6.83
N ARG A 439 -4.94 11.79 -6.09
CA ARG A 439 -4.83 13.12 -6.69
C ARG A 439 -3.59 13.24 -7.57
N GLY A 440 -2.48 12.74 -7.08
CA GLY A 440 -1.21 12.72 -7.78
C GLY A 440 -1.24 11.83 -9.02
N ALA A 441 -1.94 10.70 -8.98
CA ALA A 441 -2.18 9.86 -10.14
C ALA A 441 -3.00 10.59 -11.22
N ALA A 442 -4.07 11.30 -10.83
CA ALA A 442 -4.86 12.11 -11.76
C ALA A 442 -4.04 13.26 -12.36
N TYR A 443 -3.25 13.96 -11.53
CA TYR A 443 -2.34 15.02 -11.97
C TYR A 443 -1.25 14.48 -12.92
N TYR A 444 -0.67 13.33 -12.61
CA TYR A 444 0.31 12.67 -13.48
C TYR A 444 -0.26 12.39 -14.88
N GLY A 445 -1.45 11.80 -14.96
CA GLY A 445 -2.07 11.56 -16.27
C GLY A 445 -2.39 12.86 -17.03
N TRP A 446 -2.74 13.93 -16.32
CA TRP A 446 -2.95 15.26 -16.93
C TRP A 446 -1.64 15.85 -17.48
N THR A 447 -0.55 15.80 -16.71
CA THR A 447 0.78 16.30 -17.14
C THR A 447 1.37 15.51 -18.30
N LYS A 448 1.06 14.22 -18.44
CA LYS A 448 1.45 13.43 -19.63
C LYS A 448 0.93 14.03 -20.93
N ARG A 449 -0.25 14.69 -20.92
CA ARG A 449 -0.84 15.35 -22.11
C ARG A 449 -0.40 16.81 -22.27
N HIS A 450 -0.32 17.58 -21.19
CA HIS A 450 -0.08 19.03 -21.24
C HIS A 450 1.40 19.42 -21.11
N GLY A 451 2.27 18.46 -20.85
CA GLY A 451 3.62 18.74 -20.39
C GLY A 451 3.64 19.10 -18.90
N GLY A 452 4.83 19.18 -18.31
CA GLY A 452 5.01 19.45 -16.89
C GLY A 452 6.21 18.72 -16.32
N VAL A 453 6.41 18.84 -15.01
CA VAL A 453 7.49 18.18 -14.29
C VAL A 453 7.32 16.67 -14.40
N ARG A 454 8.34 15.98 -14.89
CA ARG A 454 8.40 14.52 -14.87
C ARG A 454 9.35 14.07 -13.76
N ILE A 455 8.90 13.11 -12.95
CA ILE A 455 9.77 12.38 -12.04
C ILE A 455 10.42 11.27 -12.86
N ARG A 456 11.72 11.38 -13.12
CA ARG A 456 12.52 10.35 -13.82
C ARG A 456 12.87 9.23 -12.86
N GLY A 457 13.16 8.04 -13.38
CA GLY A 457 13.62 6.94 -12.53
C GLY A 457 13.55 5.54 -13.10
N GLY A 458 12.94 5.35 -14.29
CA GLY A 458 12.84 4.05 -14.97
C GLY A 458 12.41 2.89 -14.07
N THR A 459 12.94 1.68 -14.28
CA THR A 459 12.71 0.54 -13.38
C THR A 459 13.40 0.72 -12.01
N ALA A 460 12.73 0.30 -10.94
CA ALA A 460 13.22 0.37 -9.55
C ALA A 460 14.27 -0.70 -9.21
N ARG A 461 14.42 -1.69 -10.08
CA ARG A 461 15.27 -2.87 -9.87
C ARG A 461 15.94 -3.25 -11.16
N SER A 462 17.15 -3.77 -11.03
CA SER A 462 17.78 -4.51 -12.11
C SER A 462 17.21 -5.93 -12.14
N TYR A 463 16.87 -6.44 -13.33
CA TYR A 463 16.38 -7.81 -13.52
C TYR A 463 17.41 -8.63 -14.29
N TYR A 464 17.55 -9.90 -13.89
CA TYR A 464 18.57 -10.78 -14.43
C TYR A 464 17.98 -12.12 -14.83
N VAL A 465 18.57 -12.73 -15.86
CA VAL A 465 18.37 -14.13 -16.23
C VAL A 465 19.61 -14.93 -15.85
N GLY A 466 19.40 -16.08 -15.20
CA GLY A 466 20.45 -17.02 -14.86
C GLY A 466 20.90 -17.81 -16.09
N VAL A 467 22.20 -17.73 -16.40
CA VAL A 467 22.87 -18.48 -17.46
C VAL A 467 23.84 -19.47 -16.82
N GLU A 468 23.62 -20.76 -17.04
CA GLU A 468 24.56 -21.78 -16.56
C GLU A 468 25.87 -21.73 -17.34
N THR A 469 26.99 -21.80 -16.65
CA THR A 469 28.29 -21.81 -17.31
C THR A 469 28.54 -23.15 -18.00
N ALA A 470 29.08 -23.11 -19.22
CA ALA A 470 29.64 -24.28 -19.86
C ALA A 470 30.88 -24.76 -19.08
N GLY A 471 30.92 -26.04 -18.71
CA GLY A 471 32.05 -26.61 -17.97
C GLY A 471 31.83 -28.08 -17.60
N PRO A 472 32.91 -28.78 -17.20
CA PRO A 472 32.82 -30.17 -16.77
C PRO A 472 31.90 -30.29 -15.55
N ALA A 473 30.97 -31.23 -15.60
CA ALA A 473 30.10 -31.53 -14.48
C ALA A 473 30.90 -32.24 -13.38
N ILE A 474 30.81 -31.73 -12.15
CA ILE A 474 31.39 -32.38 -10.98
C ILE A 474 30.25 -33.12 -10.27
N PRO A 475 30.35 -34.45 -10.05
CA PRO A 475 29.32 -35.21 -9.35
C PRO A 475 28.99 -34.57 -7.99
N GLY A 476 27.71 -34.28 -7.75
CA GLY A 476 27.22 -33.68 -6.51
C GLY A 476 27.40 -32.16 -6.38
N ALA A 477 28.04 -31.49 -7.35
CA ALA A 477 28.17 -30.04 -7.35
C ALA A 477 27.22 -29.38 -8.37
N PRO A 478 26.49 -28.30 -8.01
CA PRO A 478 25.69 -27.56 -8.97
C PRO A 478 26.60 -26.84 -9.98
N ARG A 479 26.13 -26.71 -11.23
CA ARG A 479 26.83 -25.88 -12.21
C ARG A 479 26.85 -24.42 -11.74
N PRO A 480 27.98 -23.71 -11.90
CA PRO A 480 28.03 -22.28 -11.64
C PRO A 480 27.00 -21.53 -12.49
N LEU A 481 26.33 -20.55 -11.89
CA LEU A 481 25.34 -19.72 -12.53
C LEU A 481 25.87 -18.29 -12.66
N ARG A 482 25.85 -17.72 -13.86
CA ARG A 482 26.05 -16.29 -14.10
C ARG A 482 24.69 -15.60 -14.16
N ALA A 483 24.60 -14.38 -13.64
CA ALA A 483 23.41 -13.55 -13.76
C ALA A 483 23.65 -12.52 -14.86
N LEU A 484 22.90 -12.61 -15.96
CA LEU A 484 22.93 -11.64 -17.05
C LEU A 484 21.88 -10.56 -16.79
N CYS A 485 22.28 -9.31 -16.66
CA CYS A 485 21.36 -8.17 -16.49
C CYS A 485 20.62 -7.93 -17.81
N VAL A 486 19.30 -8.11 -17.80
CA VAL A 486 18.44 -7.94 -18.98
C VAL A 486 17.65 -6.62 -18.95
N VAL A 487 17.45 -6.07 -17.75
CA VAL A 487 16.79 -4.77 -17.55
C VAL A 487 17.59 -4.04 -16.48
N PRO A 488 18.44 -3.05 -16.83
CA PRO A 488 19.23 -2.31 -15.87
C PRO A 488 18.36 -1.34 -15.07
N PHE A 489 18.80 -1.02 -13.83
CA PHE A 489 18.15 -0.02 -13.00
C PHE A 489 18.03 1.32 -13.74
N GLY A 490 16.87 1.97 -13.65
CA GLY A 490 16.63 3.23 -14.35
C GLY A 490 16.27 3.12 -15.83
N MET A 491 16.22 1.91 -16.42
CA MET A 491 15.71 1.72 -17.79
C MET A 491 14.26 2.21 -17.90
N GLU A 492 13.98 3.10 -18.86
CA GLU A 492 12.66 3.70 -19.03
C GLU A 492 11.65 2.70 -19.61
N GLU A 493 10.40 2.78 -19.16
CA GLU A 493 9.31 1.96 -19.67
C GLU A 493 9.09 2.19 -21.17
N GLY A 494 8.90 1.11 -21.93
CA GLY A 494 8.76 1.15 -23.39
C GLY A 494 10.09 1.23 -24.15
N THR A 495 11.23 1.21 -23.45
CA THR A 495 12.55 1.10 -24.09
C THR A 495 12.81 -0.35 -24.50
N GLU A 496 13.34 -0.54 -25.70
CA GLU A 496 13.91 -1.81 -26.16
C GLU A 496 15.43 -1.66 -26.24
N THR A 497 16.16 -2.69 -25.79
CA THR A 497 17.61 -2.71 -25.86
C THR A 497 18.12 -4.11 -26.12
N ASP A 498 19.15 -4.22 -26.95
CA ASP A 498 19.88 -5.47 -27.09
C ASP A 498 20.65 -5.75 -25.79
N VAL A 499 20.40 -6.91 -25.19
CA VAL A 499 21.09 -7.29 -23.96
C VAL A 499 22.54 -7.64 -24.29
N PRO A 500 23.53 -6.87 -23.79
CA PRO A 500 24.93 -7.14 -24.09
C PRO A 500 25.32 -8.47 -23.44
N SER A 501 25.46 -9.51 -24.26
CA SER A 501 25.77 -10.87 -23.82
C SER A 501 26.73 -11.54 -24.80
N GLU A 502 27.53 -12.48 -24.28
CA GLU A 502 28.21 -13.47 -25.12
C GLU A 502 27.17 -14.41 -25.74
N GLU A 503 27.53 -15.15 -26.80
CA GLU A 503 26.62 -16.12 -27.43
C GLU A 503 26.06 -17.10 -26.40
N ILE A 504 24.72 -17.17 -26.32
CA ILE A 504 24.01 -18.07 -25.41
C ILE A 504 23.43 -19.24 -26.22
N GLY A 505 23.70 -20.46 -25.77
CA GLY A 505 23.07 -21.66 -26.33
C GLY A 505 21.66 -21.84 -25.78
N LEU A 506 20.66 -21.97 -26.66
CA LEU A 506 19.30 -22.35 -26.30
C LEU A 506 19.11 -23.85 -26.54
N ILE A 507 18.67 -24.57 -25.51
CA ILE A 507 18.25 -25.95 -25.64
C ILE A 507 16.83 -25.99 -26.22
N VAL A 508 16.66 -26.69 -27.33
CA VAL A 508 15.38 -26.85 -28.04
C VAL A 508 14.93 -28.30 -28.02
N GLY A 509 13.61 -28.52 -28.05
CA GLY A 509 13.01 -29.87 -28.08
C GLY A 509 12.75 -30.49 -26.70
N GLU A 510 13.09 -29.79 -25.61
CA GLU A 510 12.74 -30.16 -24.24
C GLU A 510 12.32 -28.93 -23.40
N PRO A 511 11.58 -29.12 -22.29
CA PRO A 511 11.20 -28.02 -21.40
C PRO A 511 12.44 -27.35 -20.78
N ALA A 512 12.68 -26.09 -21.15
CA ALA A 512 13.73 -25.28 -20.54
C ALA A 512 13.19 -24.46 -19.35
N VAL A 513 14.01 -24.29 -18.31
CA VAL A 513 13.68 -23.48 -17.13
C VAL A 513 14.63 -22.30 -17.04
N PHE A 514 14.09 -21.08 -17.14
CA PHE A 514 14.84 -19.84 -16.96
C PHE A 514 14.71 -19.34 -15.52
N ARG A 515 15.84 -19.15 -14.84
CA ARG A 515 15.85 -18.60 -13.47
C ARG A 515 15.93 -17.08 -13.55
N PHE A 516 14.94 -16.40 -12.98
CA PHE A 516 14.91 -14.93 -12.91
C PHE A 516 15.35 -14.44 -11.54
N PHE A 517 16.13 -13.35 -11.52
CA PHE A 517 16.58 -12.67 -10.31
C PHE A 517 16.30 -11.17 -10.41
N SER A 518 16.24 -10.48 -9.26
CA SER A 518 16.16 -9.01 -9.23
C SER A 518 16.98 -8.42 -8.09
N SER A 519 17.42 -7.17 -8.24
CA SER A 519 18.20 -6.45 -7.22
C SER A 519 17.77 -4.99 -7.13
N SER A 520 17.61 -4.46 -5.91
CA SER A 520 17.32 -3.05 -5.64
C SER A 520 18.57 -2.21 -5.29
N VAL A 521 19.74 -2.84 -5.16
CA VAL A 521 20.98 -2.19 -4.71
C VAL A 521 22.09 -2.18 -5.77
N ARG A 522 21.98 -3.01 -6.81
CA ARG A 522 22.97 -3.09 -7.90
C ARG A 522 22.60 -2.15 -9.05
N LYS A 523 22.87 -0.86 -8.85
CA LYS A 523 22.45 0.22 -9.78
C LYS A 523 23.39 0.43 -10.98
N GLN A 524 24.56 -0.19 -10.97
CA GLN A 524 25.61 -0.03 -11.99
C GLN A 524 25.80 -1.29 -12.84
N ASP A 525 24.94 -2.30 -12.64
CA ASP A 525 24.98 -3.59 -13.33
C ASP A 525 24.33 -3.54 -14.72
#